data_AF-A0A8T0BB25-F1
#
_entry.id   AF-A0A8T0BB25-F1
#
_cell.length_a   1.000
_cell.length_b   1.000
_cell.length_c   1.000
_cell.angle_alpha   90.00
_cell.angle_beta   90.00
_cell.angle_gamma   90.00
#
_symmetry.space_group_name_H-M   'P 1'
#
loop_
_entity.id
_entity.type
_entity.pdbx_description
1 polymer ?
#
loop_
_entity_poly.entity_id
_entity_poly.type
_entity_poly.pdbx_seq_one_letter_code
_entity_poly.pdbx_strand_id
1 'polypeptide(L)'
;MDRFPHLALSKTYNVDQQMPDSAGTATAYLCGVKANYGTLGLSAAARRSQCSTAKGNEVKSVLHRARAAGKSVGIVTTTRVQHASPGANYAHVADRDWYSDAQLPASASTEGCKDIAYQLVHNTDINVILGGGRQYMLPKETQDPEYPTVTGDRTDKTNLINEWLKNKTNAHYVWNKAELNAVDERNTDYLMGLFEPKDNSGRIDHGHHDSEAKHALYEAVEFDRAIARAAELTSELDTLTVVTADHSHVFTFGGNSPRGNPVMGLSSKSGTDKKPFTTTLYGNGPGYIANKTRPDLNYTITNVAIFAKGPMSHLFHSVQEQSYIAHAMAFAACIEPYSDCYLQPIPEPDPDHAAFNQLSVCAMLLSLLTFFIHFL
;
A
#
# COMPACT_ATOMS: atom_id res chain seq x y z
N MET A 1 -14.33 6.15 -0.59
CA MET A 1 -13.92 5.88 0.85
C MET A 1 -14.77 6.71 1.82
N ASP A 2 -15.60 7.80 1.36
CA ASP A 2 -16.43 8.64 2.25
C ASP A 2 -17.69 7.89 2.69
N ARG A 3 -17.93 6.76 2.12
CA ARG A 3 -19.16 6.02 2.49
C ARG A 3 -18.87 5.08 3.66
N PHE A 4 -17.58 5.06 4.17
CA PHE A 4 -17.30 4.19 5.32
C PHE A 4 -17.94 4.76 6.58
N PRO A 5 -18.53 3.93 7.43
CA PRO A 5 -19.36 4.42 8.54
C PRO A 5 -18.53 4.81 9.77
N HIS A 6 -17.19 4.37 9.72
CA HIS A 6 -16.43 4.70 10.95
C HIS A 6 -15.15 5.47 10.56
N LEU A 7 -14.95 6.50 11.36
CA LEU A 7 -13.81 7.40 11.08
C LEU A 7 -13.03 7.66 12.37
N ALA A 8 -11.69 7.71 12.25
CA ALA A 8 -10.81 8.09 13.37
C ALA A 8 -9.63 8.91 12.82
N LEU A 9 -8.94 9.59 13.73
CA LEU A 9 -7.67 10.24 13.34
C LEU A 9 -6.47 9.43 13.84
N SER A 10 -5.41 9.44 12.96
CA SER A 10 -4.20 8.63 13.28
C SER A 10 -3.01 9.57 13.48
N LYS A 11 -2.36 9.40 14.69
CA LYS A 11 -1.13 10.17 14.95
C LYS A 11 0.06 9.46 14.30
N THR A 12 0.89 10.23 13.50
CA THR A 12 1.77 9.49 12.56
C THR A 12 3.24 9.72 12.96
N TYR A 13 3.52 10.32 13.96
CA TYR A 13 4.95 10.56 14.29
C TYR A 13 5.69 9.23 14.45
N ASN A 14 6.97 9.17 13.89
CA ASN A 14 7.87 8.06 14.28
C ASN A 14 8.44 8.27 15.68
N VAL A 15 9.03 7.26 16.24
CA VAL A 15 9.56 7.39 17.63
C VAL A 15 10.61 8.51 17.69
N ASP A 16 11.42 8.63 16.58
CA ASP A 16 12.57 9.57 16.70
C ASP A 16 12.34 10.80 15.83
N GLN A 17 11.08 10.83 15.13
CA GLN A 17 10.83 12.02 14.29
C GLN A 17 9.34 12.37 14.36
N GLN A 18 9.08 13.65 14.56
CA GLN A 18 7.66 14.07 14.59
C GLN A 18 7.05 14.01 13.17
N MET A 19 7.98 14.24 12.16
CA MET A 19 7.56 13.99 10.77
C MET A 19 8.13 12.66 10.27
N PRO A 20 7.17 11.84 10.13
CA PRO A 20 7.61 10.46 9.89
C PRO A 20 8.01 10.22 8.42
N ASP A 21 8.70 9.15 8.13
CA ASP A 21 8.81 8.61 6.75
C ASP A 21 7.91 7.38 6.58
N SER A 22 7.89 6.85 5.31
CA SER A 22 6.99 5.71 5.01
C SER A 22 7.45 4.44 5.74
N ALA A 23 8.75 4.33 5.98
CA ALA A 23 9.25 3.08 6.59
C ALA A 23 8.78 2.95 8.04
N GLY A 24 9.06 3.96 8.87
CA GLY A 24 8.65 3.87 10.29
C GLY A 24 7.13 3.77 10.42
N THR A 25 6.39 4.58 9.56
CA THR A 25 4.92 4.54 9.70
C THR A 25 4.37 3.19 9.22
N ALA A 26 4.94 2.62 8.15
CA ALA A 26 4.46 1.28 7.73
C ALA A 26 4.64 0.25 8.84
N THR A 27 5.78 0.34 9.56
CA THR A 27 5.95 -0.59 10.70
C THR A 27 4.83 -0.38 11.74
N ALA A 28 4.43 0.88 11.88
CA ALA A 28 3.36 1.15 12.87
C ALA A 28 2.03 0.52 12.42
N TYR A 29 1.58 0.87 11.17
CA TYR A 29 0.19 0.45 10.88
C TYR A 29 0.18 -0.97 10.33
N LEU A 30 1.37 -1.63 10.14
CA LEU A 30 1.30 -3.01 9.62
C LEU A 30 1.82 -4.00 10.66
N CYS A 31 2.62 -3.47 11.64
CA CYS A 31 3.18 -4.41 12.64
C CYS A 31 2.67 -4.09 14.04
N GLY A 32 2.11 -2.89 14.16
CA GLY A 32 1.49 -2.55 15.46
C GLY A 32 2.52 -2.02 16.45
N VAL A 33 3.77 -1.62 15.91
CA VAL A 33 4.82 -1.03 16.76
C VAL A 33 5.40 0.20 16.04
N LYS A 34 5.45 1.34 16.80
CA LYS A 34 6.12 2.51 16.17
C LYS A 34 7.64 2.29 16.10
N ALA A 35 8.18 2.96 15.04
CA ALA A 35 9.62 2.65 14.78
C ALA A 35 10.35 3.93 14.36
N ASN A 36 11.68 3.70 14.31
CA ASN A 36 12.48 4.88 13.94
C ASN A 36 12.40 5.14 12.42
N TYR A 37 12.64 6.38 12.05
CA TYR A 37 12.69 6.85 10.67
C TYR A 37 13.69 6.02 9.85
N GLY A 38 13.18 5.48 8.70
CA GLY A 38 14.10 4.85 7.72
C GLY A 38 14.27 3.35 8.02
N THR A 39 13.70 2.87 9.22
CA THR A 39 13.83 1.42 9.48
C THR A 39 12.50 0.73 9.13
N LEU A 40 12.59 -0.51 8.69
CA LEU A 40 11.41 -1.24 8.18
C LEU A 40 11.26 -2.57 8.93
N GLY A 41 10.02 -2.76 9.66
CA GLY A 41 9.72 -4.02 10.37
C GLY A 41 10.64 -4.24 11.58
N LEU A 42 11.15 -3.16 12.13
CA LEU A 42 11.99 -3.28 13.35
C LEU A 42 11.44 -2.36 14.44
N SER A 43 11.54 -2.79 15.71
CA SER A 43 11.19 -1.84 16.79
C SER A 43 12.15 -0.66 16.82
N ALA A 44 11.88 0.28 17.76
CA ALA A 44 12.67 1.53 17.75
C ALA A 44 14.02 1.31 18.44
N ALA A 45 14.20 0.10 18.97
CA ALA A 45 15.55 -0.21 19.50
C ALA A 45 16.58 -0.32 18.36
N ALA A 46 16.13 -0.63 17.14
CA ALA A 46 17.08 -0.68 16.01
C ALA A 46 17.41 0.73 15.52
N ARG A 47 18.64 0.82 14.96
CA ARG A 47 19.09 2.15 14.49
C ARG A 47 19.30 2.09 12.97
N ARG A 48 18.87 3.25 12.37
CA ARG A 48 18.93 3.26 10.90
C ARG A 48 20.37 3.06 10.39
N SER A 49 20.45 2.17 9.41
CA SER A 49 21.69 1.86 8.66
C SER A 49 22.71 1.13 9.53
N GLN A 50 22.25 0.72 10.74
CA GLN A 50 23.15 -0.11 11.56
C GLN A 50 22.61 -1.55 11.64
N CYS A 51 23.14 -2.40 10.79
CA CYS A 51 22.65 -3.79 10.65
C CYS A 51 22.77 -4.55 11.97
N SER A 52 23.73 -4.21 12.67
CA SER A 52 24.00 -4.99 13.91
C SER A 52 22.87 -4.81 14.92
N THR A 53 22.04 -3.77 14.72
CA THR A 53 20.97 -3.57 15.73
C THR A 53 19.66 -4.16 15.24
N ALA A 54 19.67 -4.79 14.08
CA ALA A 54 18.41 -5.33 13.54
C ALA A 54 18.03 -6.64 14.25
N LYS A 55 19.02 -7.45 14.49
CA LYS A 55 18.69 -8.75 15.10
C LYS A 55 18.11 -8.58 16.50
N GLY A 56 16.94 -9.26 16.73
CA GLY A 56 16.30 -9.16 18.06
C GLY A 56 15.24 -8.06 18.11
N ASN A 57 15.29 -7.19 17.09
CA ASN A 57 14.31 -6.08 17.16
C ASN A 57 13.28 -6.21 16.04
N GLU A 58 13.13 -7.43 15.45
CA GLU A 58 12.13 -7.62 14.37
C GLU A 58 10.71 -7.64 14.96
N VAL A 59 9.82 -7.02 14.30
CA VAL A 59 8.41 -7.08 14.71
C VAL A 59 7.60 -7.63 13.53
N LYS A 60 6.73 -8.54 13.84
CA LYS A 60 6.00 -9.27 12.78
C LYS A 60 4.74 -8.49 12.37
N SER A 61 4.51 -8.47 11.08
CA SER A 61 3.35 -7.73 10.56
C SER A 61 2.06 -8.54 10.72
N VAL A 62 0.97 -7.83 10.55
CA VAL A 62 -0.35 -8.51 10.59
C VAL A 62 -0.45 -9.47 9.40
N LEU A 63 0.16 -9.13 8.23
CA LEU A 63 0.18 -10.04 7.07
C LEU A 63 0.90 -11.34 7.41
N HIS A 64 2.09 -11.19 8.06
CA HIS A 64 2.81 -12.41 8.47
C HIS A 64 1.98 -13.25 9.44
N ARG A 65 1.37 -12.58 10.33
CA ARG A 65 0.59 -13.34 11.34
C ARG A 65 -0.64 -13.96 10.70
N ALA A 66 -1.25 -13.29 9.74
CA ALA A 66 -2.42 -13.88 9.05
C ALA A 66 -2.00 -15.13 8.27
N ARG A 67 -0.84 -14.96 7.61
CA ARG A 67 -0.37 -16.16 6.89
C ARG A 67 -0.11 -17.31 7.88
N ALA A 68 0.52 -17.00 9.01
CA ALA A 68 0.78 -18.05 10.03
C ALA A 68 -0.53 -18.67 10.53
N ALA A 69 -1.63 -17.94 10.41
CA ALA A 69 -2.93 -18.47 10.88
C ALA A 69 -3.66 -19.20 9.76
N GLY A 70 -2.98 -19.37 8.61
CA GLY A 70 -3.55 -20.23 7.54
C GLY A 70 -4.32 -19.41 6.49
N LYS A 71 -4.31 -18.06 6.61
CA LYS A 71 -5.04 -17.25 5.60
C LYS A 71 -4.11 -16.98 4.41
N SER A 72 -4.82 -16.81 3.27
CA SER A 72 -4.02 -16.29 2.14
C SER A 72 -3.75 -14.79 2.30
N VAL A 73 -2.53 -14.41 1.74
CA VAL A 73 -2.16 -12.99 1.93
C VAL A 73 -1.66 -12.44 0.59
N GLY A 74 -1.88 -11.08 0.44
CA GLY A 74 -1.45 -10.48 -0.84
C GLY A 74 -0.97 -9.04 -0.63
N ILE A 75 -0.07 -8.60 -1.58
CA ILE A 75 0.39 -7.20 -1.60
C ILE A 75 0.17 -6.64 -3.01
N VAL A 76 -0.48 -5.47 -3.01
CA VAL A 76 -0.67 -4.77 -4.31
C VAL A 76 -0.30 -3.30 -4.13
N THR A 77 0.51 -2.87 -5.06
CA THR A 77 0.97 -1.47 -4.92
C THR A 77 1.36 -0.94 -6.29
N THR A 78 1.33 0.43 -6.39
CA THR A 78 1.80 1.01 -7.66
C THR A 78 3.29 1.41 -7.54
N THR A 79 3.93 1.13 -6.42
CA THR A 79 5.40 1.34 -6.32
C THR A 79 6.12 0.00 -6.52
N ARG A 80 7.48 0.12 -6.38
CA ARG A 80 8.15 -1.19 -6.27
C ARG A 80 7.67 -1.96 -5.04
N VAL A 81 7.47 -3.27 -5.24
CA VAL A 81 6.94 -4.07 -4.10
C VAL A 81 7.98 -4.14 -2.98
N GLN A 82 9.16 -3.61 -3.25
CA GLN A 82 10.23 -3.59 -2.22
C GLN A 82 10.27 -2.23 -1.53
N HIS A 83 9.34 -1.33 -1.99
CA HIS A 83 9.30 -0.02 -1.32
C HIS A 83 8.88 -0.14 0.15
N ALA A 84 9.09 0.95 0.91
CA ALA A 84 8.94 0.91 2.38
C ALA A 84 7.55 0.39 2.80
N SER A 85 6.45 0.90 2.18
CA SER A 85 5.11 0.54 2.67
C SER A 85 4.82 -0.95 2.43
N PRO A 86 5.04 -1.45 1.19
CA PRO A 86 4.80 -2.89 1.06
C PRO A 86 5.87 -3.73 1.78
N GLY A 87 7.11 -3.28 1.84
CA GLY A 87 8.24 -4.00 2.44
C GLY A 87 8.00 -4.32 3.93
N ALA A 88 7.23 -3.41 4.67
CA ALA A 88 7.08 -3.63 6.14
C ALA A 88 6.20 -4.85 6.40
N ASN A 89 5.50 -5.31 5.33
CA ASN A 89 4.69 -6.54 5.52
C ASN A 89 5.58 -7.78 5.67
N TYR A 90 6.80 -7.65 5.10
CA TYR A 90 7.53 -8.94 5.07
C TYR A 90 9.00 -8.74 5.43
N ALA A 91 9.49 -7.51 5.34
CA ALA A 91 10.94 -7.33 5.56
C ALA A 91 11.24 -6.77 6.95
N HIS A 92 12.50 -7.04 7.39
CA HIS A 92 13.08 -6.43 8.60
C HIS A 92 14.49 -5.92 8.27
N VAL A 93 14.52 -4.53 8.02
CA VAL A 93 15.84 -4.01 7.59
C VAL A 93 16.08 -2.67 8.28
N ALA A 94 17.34 -2.44 8.56
CA ALA A 94 17.71 -1.21 9.30
C ALA A 94 17.76 0.00 8.36
N ASP A 95 17.63 -0.35 7.03
CA ASP A 95 17.60 0.80 6.11
C ASP A 95 16.67 0.49 4.91
N ARG A 96 15.77 1.34 4.73
CA ARG A 96 14.70 1.09 3.74
C ARG A 96 15.27 1.19 2.31
N ASP A 97 16.53 1.65 2.22
CA ASP A 97 17.09 1.82 0.86
C ASP A 97 17.85 0.56 0.45
N TRP A 98 17.77 -0.47 1.24
CA TRP A 98 18.49 -1.70 0.86
C TRP A 98 17.54 -2.60 0.05
N TYR A 99 17.13 -2.08 -1.21
CA TYR A 99 16.14 -2.79 -2.06
C TYR A 99 16.73 -4.11 -2.57
N SER A 100 18.00 -4.09 -3.08
CA SER A 100 18.72 -5.32 -3.49
C SER A 100 20.10 -5.36 -2.83
N ASP A 101 20.75 -6.46 -3.12
CA ASP A 101 22.09 -6.59 -2.50
C ASP A 101 23.05 -5.50 -3.02
N ALA A 102 22.75 -4.84 -4.07
CA ALA A 102 23.63 -3.79 -4.60
C ALA A 102 23.64 -2.56 -3.69
N GLN A 103 22.58 -2.35 -2.95
CA GLN A 103 22.52 -1.15 -2.06
C GLN A 103 22.94 -1.51 -0.64
N LEU A 104 23.15 -2.82 -0.43
CA LEU A 104 23.55 -3.23 0.92
C LEU A 104 25.07 -3.04 1.10
N PRO A 105 25.46 -2.17 2.17
CA PRO A 105 26.90 -2.02 2.39
C PRO A 105 27.57 -3.36 2.76
N ALA A 106 28.87 -3.45 2.35
CA ALA A 106 29.59 -4.73 2.60
C ALA A 106 29.54 -5.10 4.10
N SER A 107 29.67 -4.04 4.93
CA SER A 107 29.64 -4.33 6.39
C SER A 107 28.28 -4.93 6.81
N ALA A 108 27.23 -4.42 6.24
CA ALA A 108 25.89 -4.95 6.60
C ALA A 108 25.72 -6.38 6.08
N SER A 109 26.21 -6.60 4.88
CA SER A 109 26.11 -7.98 4.34
C SER A 109 26.90 -8.96 5.21
N THR A 110 28.10 -8.60 5.67
CA THR A 110 28.91 -9.48 6.52
C THR A 110 28.23 -9.74 7.87
N GLU A 111 27.44 -8.80 8.26
CA GLU A 111 26.76 -8.96 9.57
C GLU A 111 25.44 -9.74 9.40
N GLY A 112 25.15 -10.09 8.17
CA GLY A 112 24.05 -11.06 7.97
C GLY A 112 22.75 -10.35 7.54
N CYS A 113 22.73 -9.02 7.35
CA CYS A 113 21.49 -8.38 6.87
C CYS A 113 21.22 -8.77 5.40
N LYS A 114 19.97 -8.92 5.21
CA LYS A 114 19.57 -9.28 3.82
C LYS A 114 18.73 -8.15 3.22
N ASP A 115 18.94 -8.00 1.80
CA ASP A 115 18.17 -6.90 1.15
C ASP A 115 16.68 -7.22 1.11
N ILE A 116 15.84 -6.21 0.86
CA ILE A 116 14.37 -6.27 0.95
C ILE A 116 13.85 -7.25 -0.10
N ALA A 117 14.45 -7.29 -1.34
CA ALA A 117 13.96 -8.21 -2.39
C ALA A 117 14.18 -9.67 -1.98
N TYR A 118 15.37 -9.90 -1.33
CA TYR A 118 15.60 -11.27 -0.83
C TYR A 118 14.55 -11.66 0.21
N GLN A 119 14.27 -10.76 1.08
CA GLN A 119 13.30 -11.06 2.17
C GLN A 119 11.88 -11.19 1.61
N LEU A 120 11.55 -10.54 0.48
CA LEU A 120 10.21 -10.72 -0.14
C LEU A 120 9.98 -12.18 -0.49
N VAL A 121 11.02 -12.90 -0.84
CA VAL A 121 10.86 -14.29 -1.31
C VAL A 121 11.03 -15.25 -0.15
N HIS A 122 11.67 -14.80 0.94
CA HIS A 122 12.11 -15.87 1.87
C HIS A 122 11.42 -15.68 3.23
N ASN A 123 10.86 -14.52 3.56
CA ASN A 123 10.45 -14.32 4.97
C ASN A 123 9.02 -14.82 5.17
N THR A 124 8.15 -14.40 4.22
CA THR A 124 6.74 -14.80 4.38
C THR A 124 6.22 -15.36 3.05
N ASP A 125 5.49 -16.53 3.18
CA ASP A 125 4.86 -17.09 1.96
C ASP A 125 3.65 -16.25 1.51
N ILE A 126 3.86 -15.44 0.43
CA ILE A 126 2.81 -14.51 -0.01
C ILE A 126 2.18 -15.05 -1.31
N ASN A 127 0.80 -15.08 -1.29
CA ASN A 127 0.09 -15.69 -2.44
C ASN A 127 0.04 -14.73 -3.63
N VAL A 128 -0.14 -13.45 -3.35
CA VAL A 128 -0.25 -12.51 -4.48
C VAL A 128 0.68 -11.31 -4.22
N ILE A 129 1.59 -11.04 -5.26
CA ILE A 129 2.50 -9.88 -5.21
C ILE A 129 2.35 -9.11 -6.54
N LEU A 130 1.76 -7.87 -6.38
CA LEU A 130 1.55 -7.11 -7.62
C LEU A 130 2.07 -5.68 -7.43
N GLY A 131 2.91 -5.26 -8.34
CA GLY A 131 3.50 -3.91 -8.30
C GLY A 131 4.65 -3.79 -9.31
N GLY A 132 5.54 -2.82 -9.04
CA GLY A 132 6.80 -2.71 -9.83
C GLY A 132 7.97 -3.41 -9.15
N GLY A 133 9.23 -3.11 -9.61
CA GLY A 133 10.42 -3.52 -8.83
C GLY A 133 11.13 -4.73 -9.47
N ARG A 134 11.00 -4.87 -10.81
CA ARG A 134 11.64 -6.03 -11.47
C ARG A 134 13.16 -5.95 -11.36
N GLN A 135 13.61 -4.74 -11.41
CA GLN A 135 15.06 -4.53 -11.47
C GLN A 135 15.77 -5.16 -10.26
N TYR A 136 15.08 -5.25 -9.14
CA TYR A 136 15.76 -5.69 -7.90
C TYR A 136 15.72 -7.21 -7.77
N MET A 137 15.02 -7.82 -8.69
CA MET A 137 14.85 -9.29 -8.58
C MET A 137 15.79 -10.01 -9.56
N LEU A 138 16.42 -9.19 -10.47
CA LEU A 138 17.15 -9.84 -11.58
C LEU A 138 18.65 -9.53 -11.45
N PRO A 139 19.47 -10.52 -11.95
CA PRO A 139 20.92 -10.25 -12.02
C PRO A 139 21.24 -9.06 -12.95
N LYS A 140 22.44 -8.48 -12.70
CA LYS A 140 22.81 -7.23 -13.42
C LYS A 140 22.90 -7.49 -14.93
N GLU A 141 23.07 -8.75 -15.27
CA GLU A 141 23.30 -9.04 -16.71
C GLU A 141 21.96 -9.28 -17.40
N THR A 142 20.90 -9.26 -16.63
CA THR A 142 19.60 -9.60 -17.22
C THR A 142 18.90 -8.32 -17.68
N GLN A 143 18.48 -8.29 -19.00
CA GLN A 143 17.77 -7.11 -19.54
C GLN A 143 16.28 -7.15 -19.17
N ASP A 144 15.84 -5.96 -18.87
CA ASP A 144 14.41 -5.86 -18.54
C ASP A 144 13.57 -6.19 -19.80
N PRO A 145 12.47 -6.93 -19.59
CA PRO A 145 11.68 -7.42 -20.73
C PRO A 145 10.94 -6.28 -21.44
N GLU A 146 10.74 -5.15 -20.82
CA GLU A 146 9.99 -4.05 -21.46
C GLU A 146 10.95 -2.96 -21.96
N TYR A 147 12.09 -2.90 -21.28
CA TYR A 147 13.03 -1.82 -21.62
C TYR A 147 14.44 -2.40 -21.76
N PRO A 148 14.93 -2.63 -22.97
CA PRO A 148 16.20 -3.35 -23.21
C PRO A 148 17.41 -2.55 -22.69
N THR A 149 17.23 -1.26 -22.40
CA THR A 149 18.40 -0.47 -21.89
C THR A 149 18.45 -0.54 -20.36
N VAL A 150 17.47 -1.13 -19.80
CA VAL A 150 17.48 -1.28 -18.33
C VAL A 150 17.81 -2.74 -17.98
N THR A 151 18.73 -2.88 -16.97
CA THR A 151 19.08 -4.26 -16.55
C THR A 151 18.79 -4.44 -15.06
N GLY A 152 18.90 -5.75 -14.61
CA GLY A 152 18.74 -6.05 -13.17
C GLY A 152 19.82 -5.37 -12.32
N ASP A 153 19.56 -5.46 -10.97
CA ASP A 153 20.44 -4.69 -10.07
C ASP A 153 21.23 -5.66 -9.18
N ARG A 154 20.94 -6.95 -9.31
CA ARG A 154 21.53 -7.85 -8.30
C ARG A 154 22.96 -8.21 -8.71
N THR A 155 23.91 -8.08 -7.64
CA THR A 155 25.34 -8.38 -7.92
C THR A 155 25.67 -9.82 -7.50
N ASP A 156 24.73 -10.46 -6.89
CA ASP A 156 25.01 -11.85 -6.44
C ASP A 156 24.53 -12.86 -7.49
N LYS A 157 24.09 -12.33 -8.63
CA LYS A 157 23.77 -13.10 -9.86
C LYS A 157 22.54 -13.99 -9.64
N THR A 158 21.77 -13.64 -8.63
CA THR A 158 20.57 -14.47 -8.37
C THR A 158 19.37 -13.85 -9.10
N ASN A 159 18.56 -14.88 -9.61
CA ASN A 159 17.23 -14.48 -10.12
C ASN A 159 16.13 -14.87 -9.11
N LEU A 160 15.68 -13.86 -8.38
CA LEU A 160 14.77 -14.17 -7.25
C LEU A 160 13.36 -14.51 -7.75
N ILE A 161 13.05 -14.08 -8.98
CA ILE A 161 11.74 -14.50 -9.53
C ILE A 161 11.74 -16.00 -9.79
N ASN A 162 12.82 -16.50 -10.36
CA ASN A 162 12.88 -17.95 -10.60
C ASN A 162 12.93 -18.74 -9.28
N GLU A 163 13.70 -18.22 -8.43
CA GLU A 163 13.71 -18.90 -7.11
C GLU A 163 12.31 -18.96 -6.49
N TRP A 164 11.60 -17.89 -6.52
CA TRP A 164 10.22 -17.88 -5.96
C TRP A 164 9.33 -18.87 -6.70
N LEU A 165 9.44 -18.98 -8.03
CA LEU A 165 8.58 -19.89 -8.81
C LEU A 165 8.91 -21.36 -8.50
N LYS A 166 10.16 -21.61 -8.26
CA LYS A 166 10.58 -23.02 -8.05
C LYS A 166 10.09 -23.55 -6.71
N ASN A 167 9.81 -22.67 -5.84
CA ASN A 167 9.48 -23.15 -4.48
C ASN A 167 7.95 -23.19 -4.27
N LYS A 168 7.21 -23.05 -5.49
CA LYS A 168 5.75 -22.98 -5.30
C LYS A 168 5.05 -23.90 -6.31
N THR A 169 3.90 -24.36 -5.85
CA THR A 169 3.06 -25.15 -6.78
C THR A 169 1.98 -24.26 -7.39
N ASN A 170 1.84 -24.35 -8.79
CA ASN A 170 0.83 -23.56 -9.54
C ASN A 170 1.08 -22.05 -9.39
N ALA A 171 2.39 -21.71 -9.51
CA ALA A 171 2.76 -20.28 -9.40
C ALA A 171 3.01 -19.71 -10.80
N HIS A 172 2.61 -18.39 -10.93
CA HIS A 172 2.80 -17.74 -12.23
C HIS A 172 3.43 -16.36 -12.03
N TYR A 173 4.32 -16.09 -12.95
CA TYR A 173 4.91 -14.73 -12.98
C TYR A 173 4.48 -14.01 -14.26
N VAL A 174 4.05 -12.72 -14.02
CA VAL A 174 3.64 -11.94 -15.21
C VAL A 174 4.25 -10.54 -15.09
N TRP A 175 4.41 -9.85 -16.26
CA TRP A 175 5.06 -8.53 -16.12
C TRP A 175 4.34 -7.48 -16.96
N ASN A 176 3.19 -7.94 -17.61
CA ASN A 176 2.41 -6.91 -18.33
C ASN A 176 0.91 -7.20 -18.20
N LYS A 177 0.15 -6.26 -18.68
CA LYS A 177 -1.31 -6.35 -18.47
C LYS A 177 -1.92 -7.54 -19.23
N ALA A 178 -1.45 -7.69 -20.39
CA ALA A 178 -2.04 -8.82 -21.17
C ALA A 178 -1.84 -10.16 -20.44
N GLU A 179 -0.69 -10.40 -19.95
CA GLU A 179 -0.45 -11.65 -19.22
C GLU A 179 -1.25 -11.71 -17.91
N LEU A 180 -1.29 -10.51 -17.23
CA LEU A 180 -2.13 -10.52 -16.01
C LEU A 180 -3.58 -10.89 -16.36
N ASN A 181 -4.12 -10.35 -17.47
CA ASN A 181 -5.51 -10.62 -17.84
C ASN A 181 -5.69 -12.09 -18.24
N ALA A 182 -4.64 -12.68 -18.63
CA ALA A 182 -4.78 -14.07 -19.13
C ALA A 182 -4.61 -15.07 -17.99
N VAL A 183 -4.34 -14.57 -16.77
CA VAL A 183 -4.13 -15.52 -15.66
C VAL A 183 -5.46 -16.23 -15.34
N ASP A 184 -5.37 -17.57 -15.34
CA ASP A 184 -6.53 -18.37 -14.89
C ASP A 184 -6.54 -18.50 -13.36
N GLU A 185 -7.44 -17.79 -12.74
CA GLU A 185 -7.39 -17.64 -11.26
C GLU A 185 -7.80 -18.95 -10.58
N ARG A 186 -8.52 -19.85 -11.29
CA ARG A 186 -8.98 -21.12 -10.66
C ARG A 186 -7.82 -22.11 -10.55
N ASN A 187 -6.76 -21.82 -11.35
CA ASN A 187 -5.66 -22.81 -11.31
C ASN A 187 -4.34 -22.14 -10.93
N THR A 188 -4.48 -21.00 -10.36
CA THR A 188 -3.25 -20.31 -9.93
C THR A 188 -3.33 -20.05 -8.42
N ASP A 189 -2.32 -20.69 -7.70
CA ASP A 189 -2.33 -20.51 -6.24
C ASP A 189 -1.45 -19.32 -5.82
N TYR A 190 -0.38 -19.09 -6.68
CA TYR A 190 0.54 -17.96 -6.38
C TYR A 190 0.75 -17.14 -7.65
N LEU A 191 0.71 -15.85 -7.38
CA LEU A 191 0.89 -14.96 -8.54
C LEU A 191 1.81 -13.81 -8.15
N MET A 192 2.94 -13.71 -8.95
CA MET A 192 3.77 -12.50 -8.86
C MET A 192 3.71 -11.73 -10.19
N GLY A 193 3.26 -10.51 -10.02
CA GLY A 193 3.21 -9.61 -11.19
C GLY A 193 4.04 -8.35 -10.92
N LEU A 194 5.12 -8.17 -11.72
CA LEU A 194 5.96 -6.97 -11.62
C LEU A 194 5.96 -6.24 -12.96
N PHE A 195 5.43 -4.97 -12.87
CA PHE A 195 4.96 -4.43 -14.17
C PHE A 195 5.88 -3.28 -14.59
N GLU A 196 6.89 -2.95 -13.75
CA GLU A 196 7.89 -1.91 -14.11
C GLU A 196 9.21 -2.23 -13.41
N PRO A 197 10.36 -1.74 -14.07
CA PRO A 197 11.65 -2.03 -13.41
C PRO A 197 11.69 -1.50 -11.97
N LYS A 198 11.20 -0.34 -11.73
CA LYS A 198 11.15 0.20 -10.35
C LYS A 198 9.69 0.47 -9.96
N ASP A 199 9.25 1.84 -9.99
CA ASP A 199 7.87 2.11 -9.57
C ASP A 199 6.95 2.11 -10.79
N ASN A 200 5.63 1.72 -10.50
CA ASN A 200 4.63 2.03 -11.55
C ASN A 200 4.28 3.51 -11.58
N SER A 201 3.58 3.99 -12.52
CA SER A 201 3.36 5.43 -12.82
C SER A 201 2.25 6.01 -11.94
N GLY A 202 1.52 5.14 -10.90
CA GLY A 202 0.46 5.68 -10.04
C GLY A 202 0.96 5.91 -8.59
N ARG A 203 1.25 7.37 -8.28
CA ARG A 203 1.85 7.45 -6.92
C ARG A 203 1.48 8.79 -6.28
N ILE A 204 0.45 8.69 -5.27
CA ILE A 204 -0.03 9.91 -4.57
C ILE A 204 1.16 10.63 -3.93
N ASP A 205 2.03 9.89 -3.16
CA ASP A 205 3.14 10.51 -2.40
C ASP A 205 4.18 11.12 -3.34
N HIS A 206 4.51 10.43 -4.42
CA HIS A 206 5.55 10.93 -5.35
C HIS A 206 5.07 12.18 -6.08
N GLY A 207 3.73 12.19 -6.42
CA GLY A 207 3.18 13.44 -7.00
C GLY A 207 3.35 14.65 -6.05
N HIS A 208 3.05 14.37 -4.81
CA HIS A 208 3.19 15.51 -3.87
C HIS A 208 4.66 15.88 -3.66
N HIS A 209 5.63 14.93 -3.66
CA HIS A 209 7.06 15.28 -3.50
C HIS A 209 7.55 16.13 -4.67
N ASP A 210 6.88 15.94 -5.82
CA ASP A 210 7.30 16.73 -7.00
C ASP A 210 6.50 18.03 -7.09
N SER A 211 5.68 18.29 -6.02
CA SER A 211 4.76 19.44 -6.03
C SER A 211 3.90 19.46 -7.29
N GLU A 212 3.45 18.24 -7.77
CA GLU A 212 2.51 18.10 -8.91
C GLU A 212 1.15 17.59 -8.43
N ALA A 213 0.30 18.52 -7.96
CA ALA A 213 -0.99 18.16 -7.31
C ALA A 213 -1.89 17.38 -8.27
N LYS A 214 -1.78 17.76 -9.54
CA LYS A 214 -2.65 17.03 -10.50
C LYS A 214 -2.31 15.54 -10.50
N HIS A 215 -1.09 15.28 -10.61
CA HIS A 215 -0.67 13.86 -10.57
C HIS A 215 -1.10 13.19 -9.24
N ALA A 216 -0.83 13.87 -8.08
CA ALA A 216 -1.19 13.27 -6.76
C ALA A 216 -2.70 13.03 -6.65
N LEU A 217 -3.50 13.93 -7.13
CA LEU A 217 -4.97 13.80 -6.93
C LEU A 217 -5.54 12.79 -7.93
N TYR A 218 -5.00 12.72 -9.13
CA TYR A 218 -5.50 11.67 -10.04
C TYR A 218 -5.16 10.28 -9.51
N GLU A 219 -3.95 10.21 -8.96
CA GLU A 219 -3.62 8.90 -8.32
C GLU A 219 -4.56 8.59 -7.15
N ALA A 220 -4.95 9.64 -6.42
CA ALA A 220 -5.89 9.39 -5.30
C ALA A 220 -7.25 8.94 -5.83
N VAL A 221 -7.60 9.47 -7.01
CA VAL A 221 -8.88 9.01 -7.61
C VAL A 221 -8.78 7.53 -7.97
N GLU A 222 -7.66 7.13 -8.61
CA GLU A 222 -7.52 5.69 -8.93
C GLU A 222 -7.49 4.83 -7.66
N PHE A 223 -6.82 5.32 -6.61
CA PHE A 223 -6.86 4.61 -5.33
C PHE A 223 -8.29 4.46 -4.80
N ASP A 224 -9.12 5.52 -4.93
CA ASP A 224 -10.51 5.44 -4.46
C ASP A 224 -11.32 4.47 -5.35
N ARG A 225 -11.08 4.40 -6.66
CA ARG A 225 -11.78 3.42 -7.51
C ARG A 225 -11.40 1.99 -7.14
N ALA A 226 -10.11 1.79 -6.74
CA ALA A 226 -9.72 0.44 -6.27
C ALA A 226 -10.45 0.08 -4.98
N ILE A 227 -10.64 1.09 -4.07
CA ILE A 227 -11.40 0.82 -2.83
C ILE A 227 -12.84 0.40 -3.19
N ALA A 228 -13.42 1.10 -4.16
CA ALA A 228 -14.81 0.76 -4.56
C ALA A 228 -14.88 -0.63 -5.19
N ARG A 229 -13.88 -0.87 -6.01
CA ARG A 229 -13.90 -2.20 -6.65
C ARG A 229 -13.77 -3.32 -5.62
N ALA A 230 -12.91 -3.20 -4.61
CA ALA A 230 -12.80 -4.20 -3.53
C ALA A 230 -14.14 -4.37 -2.79
N ALA A 231 -14.82 -3.28 -2.60
CA ALA A 231 -16.11 -3.38 -1.90
C ALA A 231 -17.12 -4.17 -2.72
N GLU A 232 -17.02 -4.11 -4.06
CA GLU A 232 -17.94 -4.90 -4.91
C GLU A 232 -17.61 -6.39 -4.86
N LEU A 233 -16.34 -6.64 -4.47
CA LEU A 233 -15.92 -8.06 -4.62
C LEU A 233 -15.91 -8.76 -3.26
N THR A 234 -16.21 -7.97 -2.20
CA THR A 234 -16.16 -8.61 -0.87
C THR A 234 -17.45 -8.27 -0.11
N SER A 235 -17.73 -9.15 0.90
CA SER A 235 -18.90 -8.88 1.77
C SER A 235 -18.46 -8.16 3.06
N GLU A 236 -19.27 -7.10 3.42
CA GLU A 236 -18.91 -6.35 4.66
C GLU A 236 -19.22 -7.19 5.90
N LEU A 237 -19.91 -8.38 5.72
CA LEU A 237 -20.24 -9.23 6.88
C LEU A 237 -19.02 -10.03 7.34
N ASP A 238 -18.11 -10.13 6.40
CA ASP A 238 -16.95 -10.94 6.87
C ASP A 238 -15.65 -10.30 6.41
N THR A 239 -15.70 -9.08 5.96
CA THR A 239 -14.46 -8.43 5.54
C THR A 239 -14.35 -7.05 6.22
N LEU A 240 -13.23 -6.97 7.03
CA LEU A 240 -12.91 -5.61 7.53
C LEU A 240 -12.02 -4.88 6.52
N THR A 241 -12.56 -3.70 6.06
CA THR A 241 -11.74 -2.84 5.18
C THR A 241 -11.36 -1.54 5.91
N VAL A 242 -10.00 -1.30 5.85
CA VAL A 242 -9.51 -0.07 6.50
C VAL A 242 -8.75 0.76 5.46
N VAL A 243 -9.20 2.04 5.32
CA VAL A 243 -8.48 2.96 4.42
C VAL A 243 -7.82 4.07 5.24
N THR A 244 -6.50 4.20 4.99
CA THR A 244 -5.81 5.26 5.75
C THR A 244 -4.58 5.73 4.96
N ALA A 245 -3.84 6.72 5.62
CA ALA A 245 -2.58 7.20 5.03
C ALA A 245 -1.41 7.01 6.01
N ASP A 246 -0.27 6.77 5.43
CA ASP A 246 0.90 6.64 6.33
C ASP A 246 1.28 8.00 6.94
N HIS A 247 1.16 9.00 6.12
CA HIS A 247 1.38 10.39 6.59
C HIS A 247 0.80 11.35 5.56
N SER A 248 0.77 12.73 6.00
CA SER A 248 0.22 13.75 5.07
C SER A 248 1.37 14.47 4.34
N HIS A 249 0.92 15.50 3.53
CA HIS A 249 1.89 16.39 2.86
C HIS A 249 1.55 17.86 3.13
N VAL A 250 2.51 18.71 2.85
CA VAL A 250 2.23 20.15 3.14
C VAL A 250 1.43 20.76 1.98
N PHE A 251 0.51 20.00 1.52
CA PHE A 251 -0.43 20.39 0.46
C PHE A 251 -1.62 21.16 1.05
N THR A 252 -1.89 22.31 0.46
CA THR A 252 -3.04 23.09 0.99
C THR A 252 -3.96 23.44 -0.18
N PHE A 253 -5.22 23.46 0.17
CA PHE A 253 -6.26 23.87 -0.79
C PHE A 253 -7.04 25.05 -0.21
N GLY A 254 -6.88 26.30 -0.87
CA GLY A 254 -7.52 27.51 -0.31
C GLY A 254 -7.82 28.52 -1.41
N GLY A 255 -7.92 29.90 -1.00
CA GLY A 255 -8.01 30.90 -2.10
C GLY A 255 -9.44 31.44 -2.26
N ASN A 256 -10.43 30.88 -1.48
CA ASN A 256 -11.82 31.36 -1.36
C ASN A 256 -12.50 31.47 -2.73
N SER A 257 -12.10 30.48 -3.64
CA SER A 257 -12.78 30.47 -4.95
C SER A 257 -14.17 29.87 -4.84
N PRO A 258 -15.29 30.36 -5.64
CA PRO A 258 -16.68 29.87 -5.55
C PRO A 258 -16.78 28.37 -5.87
N ARG A 259 -17.86 27.80 -5.42
CA ARG A 259 -18.19 26.40 -5.75
C ARG A 259 -18.20 26.18 -7.28
N GLY A 260 -17.53 24.97 -7.62
CA GLY A 260 -17.50 24.66 -9.08
C GLY A 260 -16.15 25.05 -9.69
N ASN A 261 -15.31 25.88 -8.95
CA ASN A 261 -13.95 26.19 -9.44
C ASN A 261 -13.05 24.94 -9.43
N PRO A 262 -12.36 24.83 -10.62
CA PRO A 262 -11.52 23.62 -10.67
C PRO A 262 -10.49 23.60 -9.53
N VAL A 263 -10.32 22.36 -8.93
CA VAL A 263 -9.42 22.19 -7.78
C VAL A 263 -7.98 22.57 -8.19
N MET A 264 -7.70 22.46 -9.52
CA MET A 264 -6.32 22.82 -9.95
C MET A 264 -6.32 24.18 -10.66
N GLY A 265 -7.44 24.87 -10.47
CA GLY A 265 -7.55 26.15 -11.20
C GLY A 265 -7.00 27.32 -10.37
N LEU A 266 -7.10 28.52 -11.07
CA LEU A 266 -6.67 29.76 -10.37
C LEU A 266 -7.74 30.20 -9.36
N SER A 267 -7.10 30.77 -8.31
CA SER A 267 -8.03 31.35 -7.32
C SER A 267 -8.73 32.58 -7.91
N SER A 268 -10.01 32.86 -7.37
CA SER A 268 -10.74 34.05 -7.85
C SER A 268 -10.12 35.33 -7.28
N LYS A 269 -9.28 35.19 -6.31
CA LYS A 269 -8.61 36.36 -5.71
C LYS A 269 -7.14 36.38 -6.13
N SER A 270 -6.68 37.68 -6.12
CA SER A 270 -5.25 37.81 -6.46
C SER A 270 -4.41 37.92 -5.17
N GLY A 271 -3.12 37.55 -5.39
CA GLY A 271 -2.20 37.71 -4.25
C GLY A 271 -1.91 39.19 -3.96
N THR A 272 -1.24 39.42 -2.77
CA THR A 272 -0.94 40.83 -2.39
C THR A 272 0.01 41.47 -3.42
N ASP A 273 0.62 40.70 -4.32
CA ASP A 273 1.47 41.25 -5.39
C ASP A 273 0.64 41.46 -6.68
N LYS A 274 -0.68 41.33 -6.53
CA LYS A 274 -1.67 41.59 -7.60
C LYS A 274 -1.52 40.58 -8.73
N LYS A 275 -0.83 39.45 -8.52
CA LYS A 275 -0.77 38.38 -9.53
C LYS A 275 -1.68 37.20 -9.11
N PRO A 276 -2.15 36.44 -10.18
CA PRO A 276 -2.99 35.29 -9.86
C PRO A 276 -2.22 34.18 -9.12
N PHE A 277 -2.96 33.43 -8.29
CA PHE A 277 -2.34 32.22 -7.69
C PHE A 277 -3.35 31.07 -7.73
N THR A 278 -2.75 29.83 -7.66
CA THR A 278 -3.62 28.64 -7.79
C THR A 278 -4.31 28.33 -6.45
N THR A 279 -5.44 27.57 -6.46
CA THR A 279 -6.21 27.16 -5.26
C THR A 279 -5.43 26.11 -4.47
N THR A 280 -4.52 25.41 -5.11
CA THR A 280 -3.70 24.42 -4.40
C THR A 280 -2.25 24.94 -4.29
N LEU A 281 -1.73 24.81 -3.10
CA LEU A 281 -0.34 25.25 -2.88
C LEU A 281 0.37 24.24 -1.97
N TYR A 282 1.70 24.43 -2.08
CA TYR A 282 2.51 23.61 -1.14
C TYR A 282 3.34 24.55 -0.25
N GLY A 283 3.34 24.15 0.99
CA GLY A 283 4.18 24.93 1.91
C GLY A 283 5.64 25.02 1.45
N ASN A 284 6.28 23.89 0.94
CA ASN A 284 7.64 23.80 0.37
C ASN A 284 7.65 22.80 -0.80
N GLY A 285 8.87 22.69 -1.56
CA GLY A 285 8.98 21.72 -2.67
C GLY A 285 9.48 22.40 -3.95
N PRO A 286 9.69 21.53 -4.91
CA PRO A 286 10.41 22.00 -6.11
C PRO A 286 9.57 22.99 -6.92
N GLY A 287 8.26 23.16 -6.45
CA GLY A 287 7.39 24.13 -7.15
C GLY A 287 7.76 25.57 -6.81
N TYR A 288 8.63 25.73 -5.69
CA TYR A 288 9.02 27.10 -5.32
C TYR A 288 9.99 27.66 -6.37
N ILE A 289 9.83 28.62 -6.81
CA ILE A 289 10.77 29.35 -7.72
C ILE A 289 11.16 30.69 -7.04
N ALA A 290 12.99 30.46 -5.51
CA ALA A 290 13.44 31.90 -5.37
C ALA A 290 14.87 31.90 -4.87
N ASN A 291 16.27 33.06 -5.27
CA ASN A 291 16.87 34.14 -6.07
C ASN A 291 16.52 34.00 -7.56
N LYS A 292 15.75 33.65 -7.23
CA LYS A 292 15.62 32.70 -6.12
C LYS A 292 17.00 32.21 -5.62
N THR A 293 17.23 32.15 -4.05
CA THR A 293 17.45 30.89 -3.29
C THR A 293 16.58 30.90 -2.03
N ARG A 294 15.72 29.74 -1.70
CA ARG A 294 15.53 29.22 -0.33
C ARG A 294 16.03 27.77 -0.27
N PRO A 295 16.68 27.28 1.09
CA PRO A 295 16.15 25.99 1.53
C PRO A 295 15.95 25.94 3.05
N ASP A 296 14.97 25.24 3.57
CA ASP A 296 14.21 24.02 3.95
C ASP A 296 13.22 24.39 5.05
N LEU A 297 11.87 24.24 4.75
CA LEU A 297 11.06 23.53 5.76
C LEU A 297 10.45 22.26 5.13
N ASN A 298 10.98 20.99 5.42
CA ASN A 298 10.45 19.62 5.21
C ASN A 298 9.49 19.21 6.32
N TYR A 299 8.30 19.90 6.45
CA TYR A 299 7.44 18.84 7.02
C TYR A 299 6.20 19.49 7.67
N THR A 300 4.94 18.86 7.41
CA THR A 300 3.72 19.14 8.21
C THR A 300 3.43 17.93 9.11
N ILE A 301 3.23 18.17 10.51
CA ILE A 301 2.72 17.22 11.51
C ILE A 301 1.18 17.31 11.52
N THR A 302 0.60 16.36 10.60
CA THR A 302 -0.88 16.36 10.77
C THR A 302 -1.38 14.91 10.90
N ASN A 303 -2.38 14.77 11.77
CA ASN A 303 -3.08 13.46 11.83
C ASN A 303 -3.75 13.13 10.49
N VAL A 304 -3.72 11.89 10.19
CA VAL A 304 -4.42 11.47 8.96
C VAL A 304 -5.66 10.66 9.34
N ALA A 305 -6.62 10.57 8.37
CA ALA A 305 -7.92 9.91 8.66
C ALA A 305 -7.78 8.39 8.53
N ILE A 306 -8.52 7.71 9.34
CA ILE A 306 -8.78 6.25 9.20
C ILE A 306 -10.28 6.08 8.90
N PHE A 307 -10.51 5.41 7.70
CA PHE A 307 -11.90 4.99 7.40
C PHE A 307 -12.01 3.46 7.48
N ALA A 308 -13.11 3.02 8.20
CA ALA A 308 -13.18 1.55 8.36
C ALA A 308 -14.63 1.09 8.16
N LYS A 309 -14.74 -0.12 7.56
CA LYS A 309 -16.05 -0.76 7.34
C LYS A 309 -15.91 -2.27 7.49
N GLY A 310 -17.00 -2.98 8.08
CA GLY A 310 -16.96 -4.44 8.24
C GLY A 310 -16.83 -4.83 9.72
N PRO A 311 -16.64 -6.12 10.03
CA PRO A 311 -16.57 -6.59 11.42
C PRO A 311 -15.48 -5.84 12.22
N MET A 312 -16.04 -5.37 13.36
CA MET A 312 -15.21 -4.67 14.37
C MET A 312 -14.76 -3.31 13.86
N SER A 313 -15.32 -2.81 12.76
CA SER A 313 -14.89 -1.48 12.26
C SER A 313 -15.26 -0.38 13.25
N HIS A 314 -16.25 -0.57 14.10
CA HIS A 314 -16.64 0.44 15.11
C HIS A 314 -15.52 0.71 16.10
N LEU A 315 -14.46 -0.12 16.09
CA LEU A 315 -13.32 0.11 17.01
C LEU A 315 -12.48 1.31 16.55
N PHE A 316 -12.69 1.68 15.28
CA PHE A 316 -11.91 2.85 14.80
C PHE A 316 -12.71 4.13 15.09
N HIS A 317 -12.34 4.85 16.15
CA HIS A 317 -13.05 6.06 16.60
C HIS A 317 -12.05 7.02 17.25
N SER A 318 -12.33 8.23 17.25
CA SER A 318 -11.58 9.29 17.95
C SER A 318 -10.18 9.46 17.35
N VAL A 319 -9.22 9.63 18.28
CA VAL A 319 -7.81 9.84 17.86
C VAL A 319 -6.97 8.67 18.38
N GLN A 320 -6.26 8.04 17.43
CA GLN A 320 -5.49 6.85 17.85
C GLN A 320 -4.05 6.96 17.35
N GLU A 321 -3.22 6.20 18.21
CA GLU A 321 -1.88 5.99 17.60
C GLU A 321 -1.99 5.18 16.31
N GLN A 322 -0.97 5.50 15.39
CA GLN A 322 -1.05 4.82 14.07
C GLN A 322 -0.88 3.31 14.22
N SER A 323 -0.13 2.89 15.30
CA SER A 323 0.05 1.44 15.52
C SER A 323 -1.26 0.74 15.87
N TYR A 324 -2.25 1.50 16.27
CA TYR A 324 -3.56 0.91 16.65
C TYR A 324 -4.22 0.20 15.45
N ILE A 325 -3.96 0.68 14.27
CA ILE A 325 -4.58 0.08 13.07
C ILE A 325 -4.23 -1.41 12.98
N ALA A 326 -2.92 -1.77 13.20
CA ALA A 326 -2.50 -3.19 13.10
C ALA A 326 -3.15 -4.03 14.21
N HIS A 327 -3.26 -3.44 15.35
CA HIS A 327 -3.85 -4.22 16.46
C HIS A 327 -5.35 -4.46 16.21
N ALA A 328 -6.02 -3.40 15.78
CA ALA A 328 -7.47 -3.58 15.58
C ALA A 328 -7.74 -4.60 14.47
N MET A 329 -6.83 -4.53 13.41
CA MET A 329 -7.01 -5.55 12.34
C MET A 329 -6.72 -6.95 12.87
N ALA A 330 -5.63 -7.09 13.57
CA ALA A 330 -5.30 -8.42 14.12
C ALA A 330 -6.41 -8.92 15.08
N PHE A 331 -6.94 -8.00 15.87
CA PHE A 331 -8.03 -8.39 16.80
C PHE A 331 -9.26 -8.84 16.01
N ALA A 332 -9.62 -8.09 14.96
CA ALA A 332 -10.84 -8.43 14.18
C ALA A 332 -10.68 -9.78 13.49
N ALA A 333 -9.43 -10.13 13.27
CA ALA A 333 -9.21 -11.41 12.55
C ALA A 333 -8.84 -12.53 13.53
N CYS A 334 -8.89 -12.21 14.81
CA CYS A 334 -8.53 -13.16 15.87
C CYS A 334 -7.19 -13.86 15.56
N ILE A 335 -6.22 -13.08 15.17
CA ILE A 335 -4.86 -13.65 14.99
C ILE A 335 -3.91 -13.03 16.00
N GLU A 336 -2.77 -13.74 16.24
CA GLU A 336 -1.83 -13.22 17.25
C GLU A 336 -1.71 -11.69 17.16
N PRO A 337 -1.70 -11.18 18.42
CA PRO A 337 -1.67 -11.84 19.74
C PRO A 337 -3.06 -11.99 20.33
N TYR A 338 -4.09 -11.79 19.45
CA TYR A 338 -5.47 -11.80 19.98
C TYR A 338 -6.20 -13.07 19.57
N SER A 339 -5.49 -14.22 19.62
CA SER A 339 -6.11 -15.49 19.16
C SER A 339 -7.26 -15.90 20.09
N ASP A 340 -7.28 -15.37 21.29
CA ASP A 340 -8.40 -15.68 22.21
C ASP A 340 -9.50 -14.62 22.08
N CYS A 341 -9.67 -14.21 20.83
CA CYS A 341 -10.67 -13.14 20.64
C CYS A 341 -12.07 -13.74 20.77
N TYR A 342 -12.84 -13.48 21.83
CA TYR A 342 -14.20 -14.03 22.07
C TYR A 342 -15.19 -13.43 21.07
N LEU A 343 -14.80 -13.56 19.76
CA LEU A 343 -15.74 -13.05 18.73
C LEU A 343 -16.58 -14.21 18.20
N GLN A 344 -17.91 -14.08 18.30
CA GLN A 344 -18.78 -15.17 17.78
C GLN A 344 -18.46 -15.45 16.30
N PRO A 345 -18.26 -16.80 15.97
CA PRO A 345 -18.03 -17.13 14.56
C PRO A 345 -19.20 -16.66 13.67
N ILE A 346 -18.92 -15.97 12.53
CA ILE A 346 -19.96 -15.63 11.55
C ILE A 346 -20.77 -16.89 11.20
N PRO A 347 -22.09 -17.05 11.57
CA PRO A 347 -22.85 -18.25 11.21
C PRO A 347 -22.54 -18.73 9.79
N GLU A 348 -21.87 -19.90 9.59
CA GLU A 348 -21.70 -20.59 8.28
C GLU A 348 -22.96 -20.46 7.41
N PRO A 349 -22.86 -19.94 6.20
CA PRO A 349 -24.06 -20.02 5.35
C PRO A 349 -24.66 -21.44 5.36
N ASP A 350 -25.74 -21.71 6.00
CA ASP A 350 -26.61 -22.90 5.89
C ASP A 350 -26.39 -23.62 4.53
N PRO A 351 -25.84 -24.77 4.48
CA PRO A 351 -25.74 -25.57 3.24
C PRO A 351 -27.09 -25.66 2.51
N ASP A 352 -28.21 -25.20 3.14
CA ASP A 352 -29.51 -25.25 2.44
C ASP A 352 -29.78 -23.94 1.69
N HIS A 353 -28.83 -23.00 1.77
CA HIS A 353 -28.96 -21.76 0.97
C HIS A 353 -27.99 -21.80 -0.21
N ALA A 354 -27.07 -22.85 -0.36
CA ALA A 354 -26.31 -23.12 -1.59
C ALA A 354 -27.12 -24.01 -2.53
N ALA A 355 -28.37 -24.38 -2.10
CA ALA A 355 -29.28 -25.08 -3.03
C ALA A 355 -30.43 -24.15 -3.44
N PHE A 356 -30.34 -22.83 -3.04
CA PHE A 356 -31.40 -21.96 -3.62
C PHE A 356 -30.75 -20.90 -4.51
N ASN A 357 -29.47 -21.18 -4.94
CA ASN A 357 -28.94 -20.33 -6.04
C ASN A 357 -28.39 -21.21 -7.16
N GLN A 358 -28.83 -22.48 -7.22
CA GLN A 358 -28.59 -23.30 -8.43
C GLN A 358 -29.91 -23.77 -9.01
N LEU A 359 -31.06 -23.07 -8.65
CA LEU A 359 -32.32 -23.25 -9.43
C LEU A 359 -32.94 -21.88 -9.69
N SER A 360 -32.12 -20.81 -9.79
CA SER A 360 -32.80 -19.56 -10.23
C SER A 360 -32.00 -18.91 -11.37
N VAL A 361 -31.27 -19.75 -12.20
CA VAL A 361 -30.81 -19.26 -13.52
C VAL A 361 -31.38 -20.19 -14.60
N CYS A 362 -32.62 -20.78 -14.37
CA CYS A 362 -33.33 -21.46 -15.48
C CYS A 362 -34.84 -21.30 -15.29
N ALA A 363 -35.36 -20.10 -14.92
CA ALA A 363 -36.82 -19.88 -15.15
C ALA A 363 -37.12 -18.39 -15.05
N MET A 364 -36.47 -17.56 -15.86
CA MET A 364 -37.33 -16.38 -16.13
C MET A 364 -37.13 -15.93 -17.57
N LEU A 365 -37.34 -16.84 -18.53
CA LEU A 365 -37.87 -16.55 -19.87
C LEU A 365 -39.37 -16.84 -19.92
N LEU A 366 -40.27 -15.84 -19.62
CA LEU A 366 -41.43 -15.53 -20.48
C LEU A 366 -42.64 -15.20 -19.59
N SER A 367 -42.80 -13.94 -19.27
CA SER A 367 -44.18 -13.42 -19.44
C SER A 367 -44.11 -11.93 -19.79
N LEU A 368 -44.11 -11.48 -21.13
CA LEU A 368 -45.07 -10.86 -22.06
C LEU A 368 -45.48 -9.46 -21.56
N LEU A 369 -45.05 -8.38 -22.35
CA LEU A 369 -45.75 -7.55 -23.37
C LEU A 369 -45.96 -6.14 -22.82
N THR A 370 -45.34 -5.10 -23.46
CA THR A 370 -45.54 -4.01 -24.44
C THR A 370 -46.00 -2.75 -23.72
N PHE A 371 -45.22 -1.58 -23.80
CA PHE A 371 -45.66 -0.28 -24.37
C PHE A 371 -44.42 0.56 -24.68
N PHE A 372 -44.06 0.78 -26.07
CA PHE A 372 -43.80 1.79 -27.10
C PHE A 372 -43.95 3.21 -26.53
N ILE A 373 -42.92 4.13 -26.67
CA ILE A 373 -42.96 5.33 -27.54
C ILE A 373 -41.80 6.24 -27.12
N HIS A 374 -40.78 6.40 -28.02
CA HIS A 374 -40.10 7.44 -28.81
C HIS A 374 -40.41 8.85 -28.29
N PHE A 375 -39.37 9.69 -28.01
CA PHE A 375 -39.10 10.92 -28.79
C PHE A 375 -37.82 11.59 -28.23
N LEU A 376 -36.80 11.61 -29.05
CA LEU A 376 -35.76 12.47 -29.64
C LEU A 376 -34.62 12.68 -28.63
#